data_AF-A0A3D0GZT1-F1
#
_entry.id   AF-A0A3D0GZT1-F1
#
_cell.length_a   1.000
_cell.length_b   1.000
_cell.length_c   1.000
_cell.angle_alpha   90.00
_cell.angle_beta   90.00
_cell.angle_gamma   90.00
#
_symmetry.space_group_name_H-M   'P 1'
#
loop_
_entity.id
_entity.type
_entity.pdbx_description
1 polymer ?
#
loop_
_entity_poly.entity_id
_entity_poly.type
_entity_poly.pdbx_seq_one_letter_code
_entity_poly.pdbx_strand_id
1 'polypeptide(L)'
;MNRREMVLVLLGSVLVALFSARPYAGGWNDSSRLAAVECLVDYGTLSIDQSIFVDPAHASNASAKPYAPDDRMLTAFGTLDKVMVQDRYYSDKPMVPAVLMAGGYQLLQWATGLKASSRPDWFAYAMTVISSGLAYVVAVLAV
;
A
#
# COMPACT_ATOMS: atom_id res chain seq x y z
N MET A 1 6.36 16.76 28.85
CA MET A 1 5.57 17.51 27.87
C MET A 1 4.23 17.86 28.49
N ASN A 2 3.80 19.12 28.47
CA ASN A 2 2.47 19.49 28.97
C ASN A 2 1.37 19.10 27.97
N ARG A 3 0.10 19.12 28.39
CA ARG A 3 -1.03 18.68 27.55
C ARG A 3 -1.11 19.44 26.21
N ARG A 4 -0.75 20.72 26.18
CA ARG A 4 -0.80 21.54 24.95
C ARG A 4 0.27 21.12 23.96
N GLU A 5 1.50 20.96 24.44
CA GLU A 5 2.62 20.47 23.63
C GLU A 5 2.33 19.08 23.05
N MET A 6 1.78 18.17 23.85
CA MET A 6 1.41 16.83 23.39
C MET A 6 0.38 16.88 22.27
N VAL A 7 -0.66 17.70 22.41
CA VAL A 7 -1.69 17.88 21.37
C VAL A 7 -1.07 18.44 20.08
N LEU A 8 -0.19 19.44 20.18
CA LEU A 8 0.46 20.02 19.01
C LEU A 8 1.35 19.01 18.28
N VAL A 9 2.11 18.22 19.03
CA VAL A 9 2.97 17.16 18.47
C VAL A 9 2.15 16.08 17.78
N LEU A 10 1.02 15.67 18.37
CA LEU A 10 0.12 14.69 17.76
C LEU A 10 -0.58 15.21 16.51
N LEU A 11 -1.04 16.45 16.54
CA LEU A 11 -1.60 17.09 15.35
C LEU A 11 -0.55 17.20 14.25
N GLY A 12 0.68 17.62 14.61
CA GLY A 12 1.80 17.68 13.69
C GLY A 12 2.11 16.31 13.06
N SER A 13 2.13 15.23 13.85
CA SER A 13 2.44 13.89 13.35
C SER A 13 1.37 13.34 12.43
N VAL A 14 0.09 13.58 12.74
CA VAL A 14 -1.04 13.24 11.86
C VAL A 14 -0.96 14.00 10.55
N LEU A 15 -0.67 15.31 10.59
CA LEU A 15 -0.54 16.11 9.37
C LEU A 15 0.63 15.61 8.51
N VAL A 16 1.79 15.30 9.11
CA VAL A 16 2.91 14.69 8.37
C VAL A 16 2.50 13.38 7.72
N ALA A 17 1.83 12.48 8.45
CA ALA A 17 1.38 11.20 7.92
C ALA A 17 0.44 11.36 6.72
N LEU A 18 -0.51 12.30 6.79
CA LEU A 18 -1.48 12.53 5.72
C LEU A 18 -0.84 13.21 4.50
N PHE A 19 -0.01 14.23 4.69
CA PHE A 19 0.54 15.03 3.58
C PHE A 19 1.81 14.45 2.95
N SER A 20 2.50 13.52 3.62
CA SER A 20 3.67 12.83 3.06
C SER A 20 3.31 11.57 2.27
N ALA A 21 2.12 11.01 2.47
CA ALA A 21 1.66 9.83 1.75
C ALA A 21 1.46 10.14 0.26
N ARG A 22 1.95 9.24 -0.60
CA ARG A 22 1.85 9.37 -2.06
C ARG A 22 0.76 8.45 -2.61
N PRO A 23 0.02 8.87 -3.64
CA PRO A 23 -1.06 8.06 -4.23
C PRO A 23 -0.51 7.06 -5.28
N TYR A 24 0.66 6.49 -5.03
CA TYR A 24 1.31 5.51 -5.91
C TYR A 24 2.41 4.77 -5.15
N ALA A 25 2.81 3.60 -5.63
CA ALA A 25 3.93 2.86 -5.05
C ALA A 25 5.26 3.56 -5.37
N GLY A 26 6.13 3.71 -4.37
CA GLY A 26 7.39 4.45 -4.50
C GLY A 26 8.58 3.64 -5.04
N GLY A 27 8.41 2.34 -5.28
CA GLY A 27 9.49 1.44 -5.71
C GLY A 27 9.05 -0.02 -5.76
N TRP A 28 9.91 -0.93 -6.23
CA TRP A 28 9.64 -2.38 -6.26
C TRP A 28 9.30 -2.93 -4.86
N ASN A 29 10.03 -2.47 -3.85
CA ASN A 29 9.84 -2.90 -2.48
C ASN A 29 8.42 -2.60 -1.95
N ASP A 30 7.89 -1.42 -2.25
CA ASP A 30 6.54 -1.02 -1.85
C ASP A 30 5.50 -1.74 -2.69
N SER A 31 5.74 -1.79 -4.00
CA SER A 31 4.90 -2.49 -4.97
C SER A 31 4.67 -3.95 -4.61
N SER A 32 5.72 -4.66 -4.15
CA SER A 32 5.62 -6.05 -3.72
C SER A 32 4.74 -6.23 -2.48
N ARG A 33 4.82 -5.32 -1.49
CA ARG A 33 3.94 -5.34 -0.32
C ARG A 33 2.49 -5.07 -0.71
N LEU A 34 2.29 -4.05 -1.55
CA LEU A 34 0.98 -3.65 -2.02
C LEU A 34 0.33 -4.75 -2.88
N ALA A 35 1.11 -5.46 -3.69
CA ALA A 35 0.66 -6.62 -4.45
C ALA A 35 0.14 -7.73 -3.55
N ALA A 36 0.88 -8.06 -2.48
CA ALA A 36 0.45 -9.06 -1.51
C ALA A 36 -0.86 -8.66 -0.81
N VAL A 37 -1.01 -7.38 -0.45
CA VAL A 37 -2.24 -6.87 0.17
C VAL A 37 -3.42 -6.93 -0.78
N GLU A 38 -3.25 -6.45 -2.01
CA GLU A 38 -4.27 -6.53 -3.05
C GLU A 38 -4.71 -7.99 -3.25
N CYS A 39 -3.77 -8.92 -3.43
CA CYS A 39 -4.10 -10.32 -3.69
C CYS A 39 -4.74 -11.04 -2.50
N LEU A 40 -4.36 -10.70 -1.27
CA LEU A 40 -5.02 -11.22 -0.08
C LEU A 40 -6.49 -10.81 -0.02
N VAL A 41 -6.81 -9.57 -0.34
CA VAL A 41 -8.17 -9.00 -0.14
C VAL A 41 -9.03 -9.14 -1.40
N ASP A 42 -8.56 -8.65 -2.54
CA ASP A 42 -9.35 -8.59 -3.78
C ASP A 42 -9.47 -9.96 -4.46
N TYR A 43 -8.48 -10.84 -4.24
CA TYR A 43 -8.37 -12.12 -4.94
C TYR A 43 -8.34 -13.36 -4.02
N GLY A 44 -8.24 -13.18 -2.70
CA GLY A 44 -8.24 -14.28 -1.73
C GLY A 44 -7.08 -15.26 -1.89
N THR A 45 -5.91 -14.79 -2.34
CA THR A 45 -4.74 -15.65 -2.61
C THR A 45 -3.42 -15.04 -2.13
N LEU A 46 -2.44 -15.89 -1.87
CA LEU A 46 -1.07 -15.48 -1.54
C LEU A 46 -0.21 -15.22 -2.77
N SER A 47 -0.58 -15.77 -3.93
CA SER A 47 0.10 -15.45 -5.19
C SER A 47 -0.23 -14.02 -5.59
N ILE A 48 0.75 -13.32 -6.14
CA ILE A 48 0.61 -11.92 -6.59
C ILE A 48 0.44 -11.80 -8.10
N ASP A 49 0.22 -12.91 -8.81
CA ASP A 49 0.19 -12.95 -10.28
C ASP A 49 -0.83 -11.98 -10.90
N GLN A 50 -1.97 -11.78 -10.24
CA GLN A 50 -3.08 -10.95 -10.72
C GLN A 50 -2.97 -9.47 -10.31
N SER A 51 -1.94 -9.12 -9.53
CA SER A 51 -1.82 -7.77 -8.98
C SER A 51 -1.51 -6.74 -10.06
N ILE A 52 -2.10 -5.54 -9.92
CA ILE A 52 -1.74 -4.36 -10.73
C ILE A 52 -0.30 -3.89 -10.49
N PHE A 53 0.29 -4.31 -9.38
CA PHE A 53 1.67 -3.99 -9.01
C PHE A 53 2.68 -5.03 -9.52
N VAL A 54 2.21 -6.13 -10.11
CA VAL A 54 3.05 -7.15 -10.76
C VAL A 54 3.00 -7.01 -12.27
N ASP A 55 1.81 -6.77 -12.81
CA ASP A 55 1.60 -6.41 -14.21
C ASP A 55 0.75 -5.13 -14.31
N PRO A 56 1.35 -3.99 -14.70
CA PRO A 56 0.64 -2.72 -14.86
C PRO A 56 -0.52 -2.78 -15.88
N ALA A 57 -0.54 -3.77 -16.78
CA ALA A 57 -1.62 -3.96 -17.74
C ALA A 57 -2.96 -4.32 -17.06
N HIS A 58 -2.92 -4.94 -15.88
CA HIS A 58 -4.12 -5.21 -15.07
C HIS A 58 -4.83 -3.93 -14.61
N ALA A 59 -4.13 -2.78 -14.55
CA ALA A 59 -4.69 -1.45 -14.29
C ALA A 59 -5.02 -0.66 -15.56
N SER A 60 -5.28 -1.33 -16.68
CA SER A 60 -5.63 -0.66 -17.95
C SER A 60 -6.91 0.17 -17.87
N ASN A 61 -7.92 -0.31 -17.14
CA ASN A 61 -9.22 0.35 -16.95
C ASN A 61 -9.32 1.20 -15.67
N ALA A 62 -8.22 1.33 -14.92
CA ALA A 62 -8.19 2.05 -13.66
C ALA A 62 -8.31 3.57 -13.88
N SER A 63 -8.87 4.30 -12.92
CA SER A 63 -8.95 5.77 -13.00
C SER A 63 -7.59 6.47 -12.84
N ALA A 64 -6.59 5.75 -12.33
CA ALA A 64 -5.23 6.20 -12.10
C ALA A 64 -4.26 5.04 -12.29
N LYS A 65 -2.98 5.33 -12.49
CA LYS A 65 -1.93 4.31 -12.56
C LYS A 65 -1.39 3.98 -11.16
N PRO A 66 -0.92 2.74 -10.91
CA PRO A 66 -0.35 2.34 -9.62
C PRO A 66 1.01 2.99 -9.32
N TYR A 67 1.62 3.65 -10.31
CA TYR A 67 2.99 4.18 -10.26
C TYR A 67 3.07 5.65 -10.66
N ALA A 68 4.17 6.28 -10.27
CA ALA A 68 4.53 7.61 -10.73
C ALA A 68 4.77 7.58 -12.26
N PRO A 69 4.26 8.57 -13.03
CA PRO A 69 4.39 8.57 -14.49
C PRO A 69 5.83 8.62 -15.02
N ASP A 70 6.76 9.12 -14.21
CA ASP A 70 8.19 9.26 -14.51
C ASP A 70 9.01 8.00 -14.20
N ASP A 71 8.47 7.06 -13.41
CA ASP A 71 9.12 5.76 -13.20
C ASP A 71 8.82 4.80 -14.35
N ARG A 72 9.66 4.89 -15.39
CA ARG A 72 9.55 4.06 -16.59
C ARG A 72 9.70 2.57 -16.31
N MET A 73 10.49 2.19 -15.32
CA MET A 73 10.76 0.78 -15.02
C MET A 73 9.55 0.13 -14.36
N LEU A 74 9.01 0.76 -13.32
CA LEU A 74 7.77 0.30 -12.69
C LEU A 74 6.60 0.29 -13.66
N THR A 75 6.45 1.35 -14.47
CA THR A 75 5.34 1.45 -15.43
C THR A 75 5.42 0.40 -16.53
N ALA A 76 6.62 -0.06 -16.90
CA ALA A 76 6.80 -1.07 -17.93
C ALA A 76 6.72 -2.51 -17.40
N PHE A 77 7.25 -2.77 -16.20
CA PHE A 77 7.50 -4.14 -15.73
C PHE A 77 6.82 -4.49 -14.40
N GLY A 78 6.19 -3.52 -13.74
CA GLY A 78 5.72 -3.68 -12.38
C GLY A 78 6.87 -3.94 -11.40
N THR A 79 6.55 -4.58 -10.28
CA THR A 79 7.56 -4.99 -9.31
C THR A 79 8.43 -6.15 -9.81
N LEU A 80 9.74 -6.02 -9.59
CA LEU A 80 10.69 -7.13 -9.72
C LEU A 80 11.02 -7.79 -8.37
N ASP A 81 10.58 -7.21 -7.25
CA ASP A 81 10.73 -7.76 -5.91
C ASP A 81 9.69 -8.88 -5.70
N LYS A 82 9.91 -10.03 -6.34
CA LYS A 82 9.02 -11.20 -6.31
C LYS A 82 9.81 -12.49 -6.43
N VAL A 83 9.26 -13.57 -5.90
CA VAL A 83 9.85 -14.92 -5.97
C VAL A 83 8.90 -15.85 -6.70
N MET A 84 9.42 -16.64 -7.63
CA MET A 84 8.66 -17.66 -8.34
C MET A 84 8.73 -18.99 -7.61
N VAL A 85 7.58 -19.56 -7.24
CA VAL A 85 7.46 -20.87 -6.60
C VAL A 85 6.36 -21.64 -7.33
N GLN A 86 6.71 -22.78 -7.94
CA GLN A 86 5.75 -23.63 -8.67
C GLN A 86 4.90 -22.83 -9.69
N ASP A 87 5.56 -22.10 -10.59
CA ASP A 87 4.95 -21.31 -11.67
C ASP A 87 4.01 -20.17 -11.22
N ARG A 88 4.12 -19.74 -9.95
CA ARG A 88 3.42 -18.56 -9.42
C ARG A 88 4.38 -17.59 -8.77
N TYR A 89 4.08 -16.30 -8.88
CA TYR A 89 4.82 -15.26 -8.18
C TYR A 89 4.23 -15.00 -6.79
N TYR A 90 5.13 -14.78 -5.83
CA TYR A 90 4.84 -14.38 -4.47
C TYR A 90 5.68 -13.16 -4.10
N SER A 91 5.24 -12.39 -3.11
CA SER A 91 6.06 -11.30 -2.57
C SER A 91 7.30 -11.87 -1.87
N ASP A 92 8.45 -11.23 -2.06
CA ASP A 92 9.70 -11.50 -1.33
C ASP A 92 9.69 -10.85 0.07
N LYS A 93 8.67 -10.07 0.41
CA LYS A 93 8.57 -9.33 1.66
C LYS A 93 7.93 -10.19 2.76
N PRO A 94 8.24 -9.91 4.04
CA PRO A 94 7.59 -10.59 5.14
C PRO A 94 6.06 -10.45 5.07
N MET A 95 5.35 -11.56 5.21
CA MET A 95 3.88 -11.59 5.11
C MET A 95 3.17 -10.92 6.29
N VAL A 96 3.80 -10.84 7.47
CA VAL A 96 3.17 -10.27 8.67
C VAL A 96 2.70 -8.82 8.44
N PRO A 97 3.54 -7.89 7.94
CA PRO A 97 3.07 -6.57 7.53
C PRO A 97 1.92 -6.59 6.51
N ALA A 98 2.00 -7.46 5.50
CA ALA A 98 0.97 -7.55 4.46
C ALA A 98 -0.38 -8.00 5.04
N VAL A 99 -0.41 -8.96 5.95
CA VAL A 99 -1.65 -9.41 6.61
C VAL A 99 -2.26 -8.30 7.47
N LEU A 100 -1.46 -7.56 8.22
CA LEU A 100 -1.95 -6.42 9.01
C LEU A 100 -2.52 -5.31 8.11
N MET A 101 -1.81 -4.98 7.03
CA MET A 101 -2.29 -4.03 6.03
C MET A 101 -3.55 -4.52 5.32
N ALA A 102 -3.64 -5.80 4.99
CA ALA A 102 -4.82 -6.43 4.39
C ALA A 102 -6.05 -6.34 5.32
N GLY A 103 -5.87 -6.48 6.63
CA GLY A 103 -6.95 -6.22 7.59
C GLY A 103 -7.47 -4.79 7.51
N GLY A 104 -6.57 -3.80 7.48
CA GLY A 104 -6.94 -2.40 7.29
C GLY A 104 -7.62 -2.13 5.94
N TYR A 105 -7.11 -2.72 4.86
CA TYR A 105 -7.70 -2.61 3.53
C TYR A 105 -9.09 -3.26 3.48
N GLN A 106 -9.28 -4.44 4.07
CA GLN A 106 -10.55 -5.13 4.08
C GLN A 106 -11.65 -4.30 4.76
N LEU A 107 -11.33 -3.67 5.89
CA LEU A 107 -12.25 -2.76 6.57
C LEU A 107 -12.60 -1.55 5.70
N LEU A 108 -11.60 -0.96 5.03
CA LEU A 108 -11.81 0.16 4.12
C LEU A 108 -12.67 -0.26 2.92
N GLN A 109 -12.42 -1.43 2.34
CA GLN A 109 -13.20 -1.99 1.24
C GLN A 109 -14.64 -2.26 1.66
N TRP A 110 -14.90 -2.81 2.86
CA TRP A 110 -16.27 -2.98 3.34
C TRP A 110 -17.00 -1.64 3.54
N ALA A 111 -16.29 -0.61 4.00
CA ALA A 111 -16.88 0.70 4.24
C ALA A 111 -17.15 1.49 2.95
N THR A 112 -16.35 1.31 1.90
CA THR A 112 -16.34 2.20 0.72
C THR A 112 -16.54 1.50 -0.62
N GLY A 113 -16.41 0.18 -0.67
CA GLY A 113 -16.34 -0.59 -1.91
C GLY A 113 -15.04 -0.41 -2.69
N LEU A 114 -13.99 0.19 -2.08
CA LEU A 114 -12.70 0.41 -2.72
C LEU A 114 -12.08 -0.90 -3.24
N LYS A 115 -11.68 -0.89 -4.52
CA LYS A 115 -10.89 -1.95 -5.15
C LYS A 115 -9.57 -1.37 -5.65
N ALA A 116 -8.47 -2.06 -5.38
CA ALA A 116 -7.12 -1.61 -5.75
C ALA A 116 -7.03 -1.41 -7.27
N SER A 117 -7.54 -2.36 -8.04
CA SER A 117 -7.58 -2.32 -9.51
C SER A 117 -8.42 -1.19 -10.12
N SER A 118 -9.40 -0.66 -9.38
CA SER A 118 -10.26 0.43 -9.87
C SER A 118 -9.72 1.82 -9.50
N ARG A 119 -9.20 1.96 -8.27
CA ARG A 119 -8.64 3.20 -7.70
C ARG A 119 -7.26 2.95 -7.08
N PRO A 120 -6.21 2.70 -7.90
CA PRO A 120 -4.87 2.43 -7.37
C PRO A 120 -4.31 3.58 -6.53
N ASP A 121 -4.71 4.80 -6.88
CA ASP A 121 -4.36 6.05 -6.20
C ASP A 121 -4.79 6.04 -4.72
N TRP A 122 -6.07 5.77 -4.47
CA TRP A 122 -6.61 5.72 -3.12
C TRP A 122 -6.12 4.51 -2.34
N PHE A 123 -5.96 3.38 -3.02
CA PHE A 123 -5.43 2.19 -2.39
C PHE A 123 -4.01 2.42 -1.87
N ALA A 124 -3.09 2.90 -2.73
CA ALA A 124 -1.71 3.17 -2.33
C ALA A 124 -1.63 4.20 -1.20
N TYR A 125 -2.35 5.32 -1.33
CA TYR A 125 -2.40 6.35 -0.29
C TYR A 125 -2.91 5.79 1.05
N ALA A 126 -4.04 5.07 1.04
CA ALA A 126 -4.61 4.50 2.25
C ALA A 126 -3.68 3.49 2.91
N MET A 127 -3.00 2.64 2.12
CA MET A 127 -2.06 1.67 2.66
C MET A 127 -0.86 2.36 3.33
N THR A 128 -0.35 3.45 2.77
CA THR A 128 0.72 4.25 3.40
C THR A 128 0.25 4.89 4.71
N VAL A 129 -0.96 5.46 4.75
CA VAL A 129 -1.51 6.08 5.97
C VAL A 129 -1.78 5.04 7.05
N ILE A 130 -2.41 3.90 6.70
CA ILE A 130 -2.76 2.82 7.64
C ILE A 130 -1.51 2.15 8.21
N SER A 131 -0.45 1.99 7.42
CA SER A 131 0.79 1.38 7.87
C SER A 131 1.72 2.42 8.50
N SER A 132 2.53 3.10 7.68
CA SER A 132 3.55 4.05 8.11
C SER A 132 2.99 5.23 8.90
N GLY A 133 1.84 5.78 8.48
CA GLY A 133 1.21 6.91 9.15
C GLY A 133 0.78 6.57 10.58
N LEU A 134 0.02 5.49 10.76
CA LEU A 134 -0.41 5.02 12.07
C LEU A 134 0.80 4.64 12.94
N ALA A 135 1.78 3.92 12.39
CA ALA A 135 2.99 3.55 13.11
C ALA A 135 3.76 4.79 13.60
N TYR A 136 3.85 5.84 12.79
CA TYR A 136 4.48 7.09 13.17
C TYR A 136 3.75 7.80 14.32
N VAL A 137 2.42 7.89 14.25
CA VAL A 137 1.60 8.50 15.32
C VAL A 137 1.73 7.71 16.63
N VAL A 138 1.69 6.37 16.56
CA VAL A 138 1.87 5.50 17.73
C VAL A 138 3.26 5.64 18.32
N ALA A 139 4.30 5.73 17.49
CA ALA A 139 5.67 5.96 17.96
C ALA A 139 5.80 7.28 18.72
N VAL A 140 5.16 8.35 18.23
CA VAL A 140 5.13 9.66 18.91
C VAL A 140 4.40 9.58 20.26
N LEU A 141 3.34 8.79 20.37
CA LEU A 141 2.60 8.59 21.63
C LEU A 141 3.37 7.79 22.68
N ALA A 142 4.36 6.99 22.27
CA ALA A 142 5.12 6.12 23.15
C ALA A 142 6.33 6.81 23.80
N VAL A 143 6.60 8.08 23.47
CA VAL A 143 7.68 8.93 24.01
C VAL A 143 7.13 9.87 25.08
#